data_AF-A0A928MAG1-F1
#
_entry.id   AF-A0A928MAG1-F1
#
_cell.length_a   1.000
_cell.length_b   1.000
_cell.length_c   1.000
_cell.angle_alpha   90.00
_cell.angle_beta   90.00
_cell.angle_gamma   90.00
#
_symmetry.space_group_name_H-M   'P 1'
#
loop_
_entity.id
_entity.type
_entity.pdbx_description
1 polymer ?
#
loop_
_entity_poly.entity_id
_entity_poly.type
_entity_poly.pdbx_seq_one_letter_code
_entity_poly.pdbx_strand_id
1 'polypeptide(L)'
;MNKIKNIVAVALVCVICLSLCACGIKEEDAVGTWSGTYVYNGNTFAVAFVLSADGDYAKATYKNGSFSSTEDGTWEVKGGKVVLHEDGNMGISTVYKYKGGALVNNDHEFTKQ
;
A
#
# COMPACT_ATOMS: atom_id res chain seq x y z
N MET A 1 -48.31 13.13 -32.40
CA MET A 1 -47.10 13.95 -32.13
C MET A 1 -46.80 13.90 -30.65
N ASN A 2 -45.51 13.73 -30.33
CA ASN A 2 -44.85 13.94 -29.03
C ASN A 2 -44.68 12.74 -28.08
N LYS A 3 -43.68 11.93 -28.47
CA LYS A 3 -42.47 11.56 -27.71
C LYS A 3 -42.63 10.69 -26.46
N ILE A 4 -42.50 9.38 -26.67
CA ILE A 4 -41.88 8.44 -25.74
C ILE A 4 -40.49 9.00 -25.39
N LYS A 5 -40.25 9.27 -24.10
CA LYS A 5 -38.91 9.57 -23.56
C LYS A 5 -38.56 8.51 -22.53
N ASN A 6 -37.51 7.77 -22.87
CA ASN A 6 -36.69 6.97 -21.98
C ASN A 6 -36.36 7.71 -20.68
N ILE A 7 -36.18 6.99 -19.58
CA ILE A 7 -34.88 6.83 -18.92
C ILE A 7 -35.09 6.00 -17.65
N VAL A 8 -34.38 4.87 -17.62
CA VAL A 8 -34.12 4.01 -16.47
C VAL A 8 -33.79 4.88 -15.26
N ALA A 9 -34.54 4.70 -14.17
CA ALA A 9 -34.26 5.34 -12.89
C ALA A 9 -32.93 4.81 -12.32
N VAL A 10 -31.83 5.38 -12.79
CA VAL A 10 -30.56 5.40 -12.10
C VAL A 10 -30.68 6.46 -11.02
N ALA A 11 -30.64 6.04 -9.77
CA ALA A 11 -29.70 6.54 -8.77
C ALA A 11 -30.29 6.50 -7.37
N LEU A 12 -29.39 6.10 -6.47
CA LEU A 12 -29.26 6.62 -5.12
C LEU A 12 -30.24 6.05 -4.10
N VAL A 13 -29.61 5.67 -2.99
CA VAL A 13 -30.20 5.35 -1.68
C VAL A 13 -30.34 3.84 -1.45
N CYS A 14 -29.65 3.39 -0.40
CA CYS A 14 -29.62 2.04 0.15
C CYS A 14 -28.55 1.05 -0.34
N VAL A 15 -27.36 1.52 -0.76
CA VAL A 15 -26.11 0.79 -0.42
C VAL A 15 -25.58 1.32 0.92
N ILE A 16 -26.46 1.32 1.93
CA ILE A 16 -26.11 1.57 3.33
C ILE A 16 -26.02 0.18 3.97
N CYS A 17 -25.05 -0.65 3.55
CA CYS A 17 -24.89 -2.01 4.08
C CYS A 17 -23.46 -2.56 4.00
N LEU A 18 -22.41 -1.77 3.73
CA LEU A 18 -21.02 -2.27 3.74
C LEU A 18 -20.07 -1.27 4.42
N SER A 19 -20.48 -0.72 5.56
CA SER A 19 -19.51 -0.43 6.63
C SER A 19 -19.05 -1.76 7.23
N LEU A 20 -18.46 -2.64 6.42
CA LEU A 20 -17.50 -3.58 6.95
C LEU A 20 -16.40 -2.67 7.50
N CYS A 21 -16.09 -2.78 8.77
CA CYS A 21 -14.83 -2.30 9.31
C CYS A 21 -13.72 -2.93 8.48
N ALA A 22 -13.33 -2.32 7.35
CA ALA A 22 -12.17 -2.73 6.59
C ALA A 22 -10.99 -2.38 7.49
N CYS A 23 -10.56 -3.33 8.31
CA CYS A 23 -9.46 -3.20 9.26
C CYS A 23 -8.10 -3.17 8.53
N GLY A 24 -8.03 -2.50 7.38
CA GLY A 24 -6.91 -2.50 6.47
C GLY A 24 -6.92 -1.27 5.57
N ILE A 25 -5.83 -1.08 4.84
CA ILE A 25 -5.61 0.08 3.96
C ILE A 25 -6.33 -0.10 2.62
N LYS A 26 -6.68 1.00 1.96
CA LYS A 26 -7.12 1.02 0.55
C LYS A 26 -5.98 1.45 -0.37
N GLU A 27 -6.08 1.22 -1.68
CA GLU A 27 -5.04 1.60 -2.63
C GLU A 27 -4.76 3.10 -2.60
N GLU A 28 -5.80 3.93 -2.64
CA GLU A 28 -5.65 5.39 -2.61
C GLU A 28 -4.96 5.89 -1.33
N ASP A 29 -5.16 5.19 -0.21
CA ASP A 29 -4.54 5.52 1.07
C ASP A 29 -3.09 5.03 1.17
N ALA A 30 -2.73 3.99 0.40
CA ALA A 30 -1.40 3.42 0.35
C ALA A 30 -0.42 4.25 -0.49
N VAL A 31 -0.89 4.90 -1.56
CA VAL A 31 -0.06 5.75 -2.44
C VAL A 31 0.69 6.80 -1.63
N GLY A 32 2.01 6.91 -1.84
CA GLY A 32 2.88 7.89 -1.19
C GLY A 32 4.21 7.29 -0.70
N THR A 33 4.93 8.08 0.08
CA THR A 33 6.23 7.71 0.64
C THR A 33 6.06 7.17 2.05
N TRP A 34 6.70 6.05 2.34
CA TRP A 34 6.73 5.40 3.63
C TRP A 34 8.18 5.22 4.08
N SER A 35 8.46 5.50 5.35
CA SER A 35 9.81 5.28 5.87
C SER A 35 9.81 4.83 7.32
N GLY A 36 10.87 4.15 7.71
CA GLY A 36 11.03 3.56 9.03
C GLY A 36 12.48 3.22 9.32
N THR A 37 12.81 3.11 10.60
CA THR A 37 14.12 2.69 11.09
C THR A 37 13.95 1.56 12.09
N TYR A 38 14.78 0.52 11.98
CA TYR A 38 14.76 -0.62 12.90
C TYR A 38 16.17 -1.15 13.13
N VAL A 39 16.35 -1.91 14.21
CA VAL A 39 17.63 -2.55 14.56
C VAL A 39 17.49 -4.05 14.38
N TYR A 40 18.42 -4.65 13.62
CA TYR A 40 18.47 -6.09 13.41
C TYR A 40 19.92 -6.59 13.44
N ASN A 41 20.19 -7.62 14.24
CA ASN A 41 21.52 -8.20 14.43
C ASN A 41 22.63 -7.14 14.68
N GLY A 42 22.34 -6.17 15.55
CA GLY A 42 23.28 -5.10 15.91
C GLY A 42 23.51 -4.03 14.84
N ASN A 43 22.78 -4.06 13.72
CA ASN A 43 22.85 -3.04 12.68
C ASN A 43 21.58 -2.18 12.70
N THR A 44 21.73 -0.88 12.47
CA THR A 44 20.61 0.04 12.27
C THR A 44 20.27 0.08 10.77
N PHE A 45 19.01 -0.19 10.44
CA PHE A 45 18.49 -0.10 9.08
C PHE A 45 17.52 1.06 8.99
N ALA A 46 17.70 1.92 7.99
CA ALA A 46 16.71 2.92 7.60
C ALA A 46 16.21 2.54 6.20
N VAL A 47 14.89 2.46 6.04
CA VAL A 47 14.25 2.08 4.77
C VAL A 47 13.24 3.15 4.42
N ALA A 48 13.23 3.54 3.15
CA ALA A 48 12.18 4.36 2.57
C ALA A 48 11.69 3.72 1.28
N PHE A 49 10.40 3.76 1.04
CA PHE A 49 9.81 3.32 -0.23
C PHE A 49 8.66 4.21 -0.66
N VAL A 50 8.49 4.33 -1.97
CA VAL A 50 7.42 5.09 -2.61
C VAL A 50 6.49 4.11 -3.31
N LEU A 51 5.19 4.24 -3.07
CA LEU A 51 4.12 3.53 -3.76
C LEU A 51 3.46 4.51 -4.72
N SER A 52 3.63 4.33 -6.03
CA SER A 52 3.04 5.19 -7.06
C SER A 52 1.57 4.81 -7.31
N ALA A 53 0.76 5.77 -7.77
CA ALA A 53 -0.63 5.51 -8.14
C ALA A 53 -0.77 4.57 -9.35
N ASP A 54 0.30 4.41 -10.14
CA ASP A 54 0.32 3.55 -11.33
C ASP A 54 0.60 2.07 -10.98
N GLY A 55 0.82 1.77 -9.70
CA GLY A 55 1.07 0.40 -9.21
C GLY A 55 2.55 0.02 -9.16
N ASP A 56 3.47 0.96 -9.35
CA ASP A 56 4.92 0.74 -9.23
C ASP A 56 5.43 1.17 -7.85
N TYR A 57 6.50 0.53 -7.37
CA TYR A 57 7.22 0.98 -6.19
C TYR A 57 8.72 1.06 -6.39
N ALA A 58 9.36 1.90 -5.58
CA ALA A 58 10.81 1.92 -5.43
C ALA A 58 11.15 2.00 -3.94
N LYS A 59 12.16 1.26 -3.51
CA LYS A 59 12.62 1.12 -2.13
C LYS A 59 14.13 1.34 -2.05
N ALA A 60 14.58 2.07 -1.04
CA ALA A 60 15.97 2.24 -0.70
C ALA A 60 16.22 1.79 0.75
N THR A 61 17.30 1.06 0.96
CA THR A 61 17.74 0.60 2.28
C THR A 61 19.13 1.16 2.58
N TYR A 62 19.28 1.71 3.78
CA TYR A 62 20.53 2.17 4.35
C TYR A 62 20.86 1.32 5.58
N LYS A 63 22.12 0.92 5.71
CA LYS A 63 22.65 0.15 6.84
C LYS A 63 23.73 0.97 7.54
N ASN A 64 23.56 1.21 8.83
CA ASN A 64 24.47 2.02 9.66
C ASN A 64 24.80 3.38 9.01
N GLY A 65 23.79 4.04 8.44
CA GLY A 65 23.92 5.35 7.79
C GLY A 65 24.54 5.32 6.39
N SER A 66 24.93 4.16 5.87
CA SER A 66 25.46 3.99 4.52
C SER A 66 24.43 3.36 3.59
N PHE A 67 24.41 3.75 2.33
CA PHE A 67 23.58 3.10 1.31
C PHE A 67 23.89 1.60 1.26
N SER A 68 22.86 0.76 1.26
CA SER A 68 22.98 -0.69 1.23
C SER A 68 22.42 -1.28 -0.06
N SER A 69 21.20 -0.92 -0.45
CA SER A 69 20.54 -1.47 -1.63
C SER A 69 19.35 -0.62 -2.10
N THR A 70 18.95 -0.84 -3.35
CA THR A 70 17.64 -0.47 -3.90
C THR A 70 16.88 -1.70 -4.34
N GLU A 71 15.57 -1.57 -4.44
CA GLU A 71 14.65 -2.56 -4.99
C GLU A 71 13.47 -1.82 -5.61
N ASP A 72 12.95 -2.33 -6.72
CA ASP A 72 11.76 -1.81 -7.39
C ASP A 72 10.91 -2.95 -7.93
N GLY A 73 9.68 -2.63 -8.32
CA GLY A 73 8.72 -3.60 -8.80
C GLY A 73 7.31 -3.04 -8.78
N THR A 74 6.31 -3.93 -8.66
CA THR A 74 4.90 -3.54 -8.60
C THR A 74 4.30 -3.77 -7.22
N TRP A 75 3.20 -3.09 -6.93
CA TRP A 75 2.49 -3.25 -5.67
C TRP A 75 0.98 -3.27 -5.88
N GLU A 76 0.27 -3.88 -4.94
CA GLU A 76 -1.19 -3.90 -4.89
C GLU A 76 -1.69 -3.90 -3.44
N VAL A 77 -2.98 -3.60 -3.24
CA VAL A 77 -3.66 -3.87 -1.96
C VAL A 77 -4.46 -5.16 -2.06
N LYS A 78 -4.09 -6.15 -1.24
CA LYS A 78 -4.79 -7.44 -1.17
C LYS A 78 -5.28 -7.72 0.24
N GLY A 79 -6.61 -7.74 0.40
CA GLY A 79 -7.25 -7.99 1.70
C GLY A 79 -6.85 -6.97 2.78
N GLY A 80 -6.70 -5.70 2.40
CA GLY A 80 -6.35 -4.60 3.32
C GLY A 80 -4.88 -4.54 3.72
N LYS A 81 -3.99 -5.24 2.99
CA LYS A 81 -2.53 -5.27 3.17
C LYS A 81 -1.87 -4.77 1.90
N VAL A 82 -0.73 -4.09 2.03
CA VAL A 82 0.13 -3.78 0.88
C VAL A 82 0.99 -5.00 0.56
N VAL A 83 1.03 -5.40 -0.69
CA VAL A 83 1.86 -6.49 -1.19
C VAL A 83 2.80 -5.93 -2.24
N LEU A 84 4.11 -6.05 -2.02
CA LEU A 84 5.14 -5.70 -3.00
C LEU A 84 5.58 -6.95 -3.75
N HIS A 85 5.70 -6.84 -5.07
CA HIS A 85 6.18 -7.88 -5.98
C HIS A 85 7.50 -7.43 -6.60
N GLU A 86 8.60 -8.04 -6.16
CA GLU A 86 9.95 -7.71 -6.60
C GLU A 86 10.16 -8.12 -8.06
N ASP A 87 10.75 -7.25 -8.88
CA ASP A 87 11.08 -7.50 -10.30
C ASP A 87 9.88 -8.02 -11.15
N GLY A 88 8.64 -7.68 -10.75
CA GLY A 88 7.42 -8.20 -11.39
C GLY A 88 7.22 -9.71 -11.22
N ASN A 89 7.99 -10.38 -10.37
CA ASN A 89 7.94 -11.81 -10.12
C ASN A 89 7.01 -12.12 -8.94
N MET A 90 5.78 -12.57 -9.25
CA MET A 90 4.73 -12.87 -8.26
C MET A 90 5.04 -14.01 -7.26
N GLY A 91 6.23 -14.63 -7.34
CA GLY A 91 6.64 -15.73 -6.46
C GLY A 91 7.27 -15.30 -5.13
N ILE A 92 7.84 -14.09 -5.05
CA ILE A 92 8.41 -13.51 -3.84
C ILE A 92 7.70 -12.19 -3.58
N SER A 93 7.03 -12.08 -2.45
CA SER A 93 6.32 -10.85 -2.09
C SER A 93 6.60 -10.42 -0.66
N THR A 94 6.79 -9.12 -0.49
CA THR A 94 6.84 -8.50 0.84
C THR A 94 5.46 -7.99 1.21
N VAL A 95 4.91 -8.46 2.33
CA VAL A 95 3.56 -8.10 2.78
C VAL A 95 3.62 -7.17 3.99
N TYR A 96 2.95 -6.03 3.91
CA TYR A 96 2.78 -5.07 5.01
C TYR A 96 1.34 -5.06 5.51
N LYS A 97 1.17 -5.21 6.82
CA LYS A 97 -0.11 -4.98 7.49
C LYS A 97 -0.31 -3.49 7.71
N TYR A 98 -1.54 -3.01 7.60
CA TYR A 98 -1.86 -1.65 8.00
C TYR A 98 -2.35 -1.61 9.44
N LYS A 99 -1.72 -0.78 10.28
CA LYS A 99 -2.07 -0.63 11.69
C LYS A 99 -1.81 0.80 12.13
N GLY A 100 -2.87 1.50 12.58
CA GLY A 100 -2.73 2.81 13.21
C GLY A 100 -2.06 3.89 12.33
N GLY A 101 -2.21 3.82 11.00
CA GLY A 101 -1.55 4.75 10.08
C GLY A 101 -0.15 4.33 9.63
N ALA A 102 0.35 3.17 10.07
CA ALA A 102 1.64 2.62 9.67
C ALA A 102 1.49 1.34 8.84
N LEU A 103 2.43 1.13 7.92
CA LEU A 103 2.69 -0.16 7.30
C LEU A 103 3.65 -0.95 8.18
N VAL A 104 3.33 -2.22 8.47
CA VAL A 104 4.09 -3.03 9.43
C VAL A 104 4.51 -4.35 8.79
N ASN A 105 5.81 -4.65 8.84
CA ASN A 105 6.41 -5.91 8.39
C ASN A 105 7.40 -6.41 9.44
N ASN A 106 7.23 -7.64 9.93
CA ASN A 106 8.07 -8.23 11.00
C ASN A 106 8.24 -7.29 12.22
N ASP A 107 7.13 -6.68 12.67
CA ASP A 107 7.08 -5.69 13.76
C ASP A 107 7.87 -4.38 13.53
N HIS A 108 8.43 -4.18 12.33
CA HIS A 108 8.99 -2.91 11.90
C HIS A 108 7.88 -2.03 11.32
N GLU A 109 7.75 -0.81 11.85
CA GLU A 109 6.75 0.16 11.42
C GLU A 109 7.35 1.16 10.43
N PHE A 110 6.61 1.42 9.36
CA PHE A 110 6.89 2.42 8.34
C PHE A 110 5.75 3.42 8.33
N THR A 111 6.08 4.69 8.50
CA THR A 111 5.12 5.79 8.60
C THR A 111 5.10 6.60 7.32
N LYS A 112 3.91 7.05 6.94
CA LYS A 112 3.72 7.90 5.77
C LYS A 112 4.39 9.26 6.00
N GLN A 113 5.12 9.75 5.01
CA GLN A 113 5.82 11.04 5.04
C GLN A 113 4.99 12.16 4.42
#